data_AF-A0A9P7SM08-F1
#
_entry.id   AF-A0A9P7SM08-F1
#
_cell.length_a   1.000
_cell.length_b   1.000
_cell.length_c   1.000
_cell.angle_alpha   90.00
_cell.angle_beta   90.00
_cell.angle_gamma   90.00
#
_symmetry.space_group_name_H-M   'P 1'
#
loop_
_entity.id
_entity.type
_entity.pdbx_description
1 polymer ?
#
loop_
_entity_poly.entity_id
_entity_poly.type
_entity_poly.pdbx_seq_one_letter_code
_entity_poly.pdbx_strand_id
1 'polypeptide(L)'
;MKLHVCTDAVLERQHQPTTDTWLRAVPTWVYNSQQYGRGLDRCGVVLTLHSALPPTLHDLNKGAAGQTHKEKERKEKGRKEKTKHRAMSRPGGFGVDLSELASSILRNGPRKVYPALRRIRVIYNRTTIVDSAKSVYVWEHDSYPQFYFPMSEIKNCYCRDLQMIKSEGVSRAALVELNIRPRPGIKASKTDRVIRFTEDKSLGAIAGLVRLEFGSMDQWLEEDTPIYVHPKDPFKRVDTLLSSRSFEIKLLGKTIAKVDSSIHLHETGRPVRYYISPAAVDPKLLRKSALVTSCPYKGDAEYYDIILDGLEHKNLVWYYRHPVRESAAIAGLLCFEHEKMELFLDGKPEEGKRSIYG
;
A
#
# COMPACT_ATOMS: atom_id res chain seq x y z
N MET A 1 -8.50 -19.98 -41.01
CA MET A 1 -7.97 -19.43 -39.75
C MET A 1 -9.09 -18.60 -39.13
N LYS A 2 -9.91 -19.21 -38.27
CA LYS A 2 -11.17 -18.63 -37.75
C LYS A 2 -10.91 -17.97 -36.40
N LEU A 3 -11.27 -16.69 -36.28
CA LEU A 3 -11.41 -15.99 -35.00
C LEU A 3 -12.60 -16.58 -34.23
N HIS A 4 -12.39 -16.88 -32.94
CA HIS A 4 -13.48 -17.06 -31.99
C HIS A 4 -13.66 -15.78 -31.18
N VAL A 5 -14.79 -15.13 -31.39
CA VAL A 5 -15.34 -14.04 -30.58
C VAL A 5 -16.02 -14.69 -29.37
N CYS A 6 -15.69 -14.24 -28.17
CA CYS A 6 -16.39 -14.62 -26.94
C CYS A 6 -17.62 -13.72 -26.79
N THR A 7 -18.81 -14.30 -26.80
CA THR A 7 -20.09 -13.62 -26.65
C THR A 7 -20.44 -13.41 -25.18
N ASP A 8 -20.82 -12.18 -24.84
CA ASP A 8 -21.34 -11.75 -23.54
C ASP A 8 -22.65 -12.45 -23.17
N ALA A 9 -22.77 -12.89 -21.92
CA ALA A 9 -24.02 -13.34 -21.33
C ALA A 9 -24.79 -12.15 -20.74
N VAL A 10 -25.76 -11.63 -21.49
CA VAL A 10 -26.77 -10.69 -21.01
C VAL A 10 -27.94 -11.52 -20.46
N LEU A 11 -28.20 -11.44 -19.15
CA LEU A 11 -29.41 -11.98 -18.54
C LEU A 11 -30.53 -10.94 -18.59
N GLU A 12 -31.47 -11.18 -19.49
CA GLU A 12 -32.68 -10.39 -19.74
C GLU A 12 -33.74 -10.67 -18.66
N ARG A 13 -34.23 -9.63 -17.98
CA ARG A 13 -35.33 -9.72 -16.99
C ARG A 13 -36.66 -9.46 -17.69
N GLN A 14 -37.55 -10.46 -17.70
CA GLN A 14 -38.97 -10.27 -18.05
C GLN A 14 -39.78 -9.69 -16.87
N HIS A 15 -40.80 -8.88 -17.19
CA HIS A 15 -41.61 -8.10 -16.25
C HIS A 15 -42.97 -8.75 -15.91
N GLN A 16 -43.28 -8.74 -14.58
CA GLN A 16 -44.58 -8.48 -13.91
C GLN A 16 -45.71 -9.54 -13.94
N PRO A 17 -46.66 -9.59 -12.95
CA PRO A 17 -47.21 -8.47 -12.15
C PRO A 17 -47.43 -8.67 -10.62
N THR A 18 -48.00 -7.61 -10.05
CA THR A 18 -48.31 -7.18 -8.66
C THR A 18 -49.13 -8.10 -7.74
N THR A 19 -48.87 -8.09 -6.42
CA THR A 19 -49.72 -7.55 -5.29
C THR A 19 -49.20 -7.98 -3.90
N ASP A 20 -49.50 -7.16 -2.89
CA ASP A 20 -49.14 -7.21 -1.47
C ASP A 20 -49.46 -8.53 -0.71
N THR A 21 -48.56 -8.96 0.19
CA THR A 21 -48.85 -9.28 1.61
C THR A 21 -47.60 -9.71 2.41
N TRP A 22 -47.59 -9.33 3.70
CA TRP A 22 -46.55 -9.56 4.70
C TRP A 22 -46.53 -10.99 5.28
N LEU A 23 -45.33 -11.48 5.63
CA LEU A 23 -44.92 -12.35 6.77
C LEU A 23 -44.03 -13.57 6.42
N ARG A 24 -42.88 -13.62 7.12
CA ARG A 24 -42.08 -14.78 7.57
C ARG A 24 -41.88 -15.98 6.62
N ALA A 25 -40.64 -16.17 6.16
CA ALA A 25 -40.03 -17.50 6.07
C ALA A 25 -38.50 -17.42 5.96
N VAL A 26 -37.81 -18.10 6.87
CA VAL A 26 -36.37 -18.41 6.82
C VAL A 26 -36.21 -19.69 6.00
N PRO A 27 -35.32 -19.78 4.99
CA PRO A 27 -35.05 -21.05 4.34
C PRO A 27 -33.92 -21.80 5.06
N THR A 28 -34.29 -22.84 5.80
CA THR A 28 -33.44 -23.98 6.13
C THR A 28 -33.19 -24.79 4.84
N TRP A 29 -31.93 -25.01 4.48
CA TRP A 29 -31.56 -25.98 3.46
C TRP A 29 -31.21 -27.31 4.14
N VAL A 30 -32.09 -28.28 3.95
CA VAL A 30 -31.86 -29.70 4.20
C VAL A 30 -31.18 -30.26 2.95
N TYR A 31 -30.02 -30.89 3.09
CA TYR A 31 -29.43 -31.74 2.05
C TYR A 31 -29.18 -33.11 2.66
N ASN A 32 -29.96 -34.11 2.23
CA ASN A 32 -29.75 -35.50 2.61
C ASN A 32 -30.13 -36.42 1.45
N SER A 33 -29.14 -37.18 0.95
CA SER A 33 -29.27 -38.56 0.49
C SER A 33 -27.87 -39.02 0.05
N GLN A 34 -27.22 -39.90 0.83
CA GLN A 34 -27.07 -41.34 0.56
C GLN A 34 -26.08 -41.62 -0.59
N GLN A 35 -24.89 -42.15 -0.33
CA GLN A 35 -24.49 -43.50 0.13
C GLN A 35 -23.79 -44.19 -1.04
N TYR A 36 -22.49 -44.48 -0.88
CA TYR A 36 -21.93 -45.80 -1.16
C TYR A 36 -20.80 -46.01 -0.16
N GLY A 37 -20.91 -47.09 0.61
CA GLY A 37 -20.00 -47.41 1.70
C GLY A 37 -19.03 -48.55 1.40
N ARG A 38 -18.40 -48.98 2.51
CA ARG A 38 -17.42 -50.05 2.72
C ARG A 38 -15.96 -49.64 2.45
N GLY A 39 -15.04 -49.74 3.40
CA GLY A 39 -15.10 -50.27 4.76
C GLY A 39 -13.68 -50.60 5.24
N LEU A 40 -13.46 -50.49 6.56
CA LEU A 40 -12.51 -51.21 7.43
C LEU A 40 -11.01 -51.11 7.03
N ASP A 41 -10.09 -50.70 7.90
CA ASP A 41 -9.76 -51.44 9.11
C ASP A 41 -9.06 -50.62 10.20
N ARG A 42 -9.16 -51.18 11.41
CA ARG A 42 -8.66 -50.72 12.69
C ARG A 42 -7.14 -50.84 12.81
N CYS A 43 -6.52 -49.93 13.56
CA CYS A 43 -5.49 -50.27 14.56
C CYS A 43 -5.35 -49.11 15.55
N GLY A 44 -5.62 -49.38 16.83
CA GLY A 44 -5.22 -48.51 17.94
C GLY A 44 -3.82 -48.84 18.42
N VAL A 45 -3.22 -47.96 19.23
CA VAL A 45 -2.57 -48.24 20.54
C VAL A 45 -2.05 -46.91 21.14
N VAL A 46 -2.68 -46.54 22.26
CA VAL A 46 -2.17 -46.08 23.57
C VAL A 46 -0.80 -45.36 23.70
N LEU A 47 -0.89 -44.11 24.19
CA LEU A 47 -0.09 -43.35 25.19
C LEU A 47 1.35 -43.76 25.55
N THR A 48 2.25 -42.75 25.58
CA THR A 48 3.02 -42.44 26.80
C THR A 48 3.44 -40.96 26.87
N LEU A 49 3.19 -40.34 28.02
CA LEU A 49 3.69 -39.02 28.44
C LEU A 49 5.17 -39.08 28.81
N HIS A 50 5.96 -38.05 28.47
CA HIS A 50 7.15 -37.66 29.23
C HIS A 50 7.23 -36.13 29.35
N SER A 51 7.25 -35.68 30.60
CA SER A 51 7.48 -34.32 31.07
C SER A 51 8.95 -33.93 30.95
N ALA A 52 9.25 -32.70 30.54
CA ALA A 52 10.53 -32.06 30.79
C ALA A 52 10.32 -30.59 31.19
N LEU A 53 10.66 -30.27 32.44
CA LEU A 53 10.78 -28.92 33.01
C LEU A 53 12.12 -28.29 32.58
N PRO A 54 12.23 -26.96 32.44
CA PRO A 54 13.50 -26.28 32.25
C PRO A 54 14.20 -25.96 33.59
N PRO A 55 15.55 -25.94 33.64
CA PRO A 55 16.28 -25.55 34.84
C PRO A 55 16.38 -24.03 35.02
N THR A 56 16.52 -23.67 36.30
CA THR A 56 16.52 -22.36 36.94
C THR A 56 17.86 -21.60 36.85
N LEU A 57 17.75 -20.27 37.09
CA LEU A 57 18.81 -19.29 37.30
C LEU A 57 19.71 -19.57 38.51
N HIS A 58 21.02 -19.35 38.38
CA HIS A 58 21.82 -18.55 39.34
C HIS A 58 23.21 -18.14 38.80
N ASP A 59 23.55 -16.87 39.08
CA ASP A 59 24.86 -16.20 39.20
C ASP A 59 25.85 -16.11 38.02
N LEU A 60 26.17 -14.87 37.63
CA LEU A 60 27.34 -14.14 38.17
C LEU A 60 27.47 -12.73 37.59
N ASN A 61 27.49 -11.76 38.51
CA ASN A 61 27.78 -10.34 38.31
C ASN A 61 29.31 -10.15 38.22
N LYS A 62 29.84 -9.44 37.20
CA LYS A 62 31.15 -8.76 37.22
C LYS A 62 31.40 -7.97 35.92
N GLY A 63 31.71 -6.68 36.06
CA GLY A 63 32.54 -5.95 35.06
C GLY A 63 31.94 -4.69 34.43
N ALA A 64 31.58 -3.68 35.23
CA ALA A 64 31.48 -2.30 34.72
C ALA A 64 32.88 -1.66 34.75
N ALA A 65 33.43 -1.34 33.57
CA ALA A 65 34.63 -0.51 33.42
C ALA A 65 34.37 0.61 32.41
N GLY A 66 34.67 1.84 32.82
CA GLY A 66 34.30 3.08 32.14
C GLY A 66 34.98 3.31 30.80
N GLN A 67 34.20 3.82 29.83
CA GLN A 67 34.72 4.34 28.56
C GLN A 67 35.31 5.74 28.77
N THR A 68 36.55 5.94 28.30
CA THR A 68 37.26 7.22 28.37
C THR A 68 36.64 8.27 27.43
N HIS A 69 36.79 9.55 27.77
CA HIS A 69 36.19 10.69 27.05
C HIS A 69 36.56 10.73 25.55
N LYS A 70 37.78 10.32 25.19
CA LYS A 70 38.25 10.20 23.80
C LYS A 70 37.53 9.10 22.99
N GLU A 71 37.07 8.05 23.65
CA GLU A 71 36.37 6.94 23.02
C GLU A 71 34.89 7.26 22.77
N LYS A 72 34.29 8.08 23.64
CA LYS A 72 32.97 8.69 23.40
C LYS A 72 33.01 9.66 22.22
N GLU A 73 34.02 10.53 22.12
CA GLU A 73 34.14 11.46 20.99
C GLU A 73 34.40 10.76 19.64
N ARG A 74 35.17 9.66 19.62
CA ARG A 74 35.35 8.84 18.41
C ARG A 74 34.07 8.08 18.02
N LYS A 75 33.33 7.55 19.00
CA LYS A 75 32.02 6.94 18.75
C LYS A 75 30.98 7.95 18.31
N GLU A 76 31.04 9.19 18.81
CA GLU A 76 30.11 10.27 18.47
C GLU A 76 30.44 10.92 17.12
N LYS A 77 31.73 11.04 16.75
CA LYS A 77 32.16 11.39 15.38
C LYS A 77 31.81 10.29 14.39
N GLY A 78 32.10 9.02 14.71
CA GLY A 78 31.69 7.87 13.88
C GLY A 78 30.18 7.70 13.78
N ARG A 79 29.42 8.10 14.82
CA ARG A 79 27.95 8.16 14.78
C ARG A 79 27.49 9.33 13.91
N LYS A 80 28.06 10.53 14.03
CA LYS A 80 27.76 11.69 13.16
C LYS A 80 28.13 11.44 11.69
N GLU A 81 29.18 10.66 11.43
CA GLU A 81 29.61 10.27 10.08
C GLU A 81 28.74 9.13 9.51
N LYS A 82 28.31 8.17 10.35
CA LYS A 82 27.27 7.18 9.98
C LYS A 82 25.87 7.77 9.83
N THR A 83 25.58 8.92 10.45
CA THR A 83 24.31 9.65 10.27
C THR A 83 24.29 10.48 8.98
N LYS A 84 25.40 10.52 8.22
CA LYS A 84 25.48 11.12 6.87
C LYS A 84 25.27 10.12 5.73
N HIS A 85 25.02 8.84 6.01
CA HIS A 85 24.29 8.02 5.06
C HIS A 85 22.83 8.46 5.09
N ARG A 86 22.51 9.47 4.27
CA ARG A 86 21.15 9.71 3.79
C ARG A 86 20.63 8.33 3.39
N ALA A 87 19.70 7.76 4.18
CA ALA A 87 19.05 6.52 3.83
C ALA A 87 18.62 6.68 2.36
N MET A 88 19.18 5.87 1.46
CA MET A 88 18.86 5.98 0.05
C MET A 88 17.35 5.96 -0.04
N SER A 89 16.77 7.08 -0.44
CA SER A 89 15.34 7.19 -0.68
C SER A 89 14.98 6.02 -1.61
N ARG A 90 14.00 5.21 -1.21
CA ARG A 90 13.55 4.06 -2.02
C ARG A 90 13.42 4.51 -3.48
N PRO A 91 14.04 3.82 -4.45
CA PRO A 91 13.91 4.19 -5.86
C PRO A 91 12.44 4.45 -6.21
N GLY A 92 12.15 5.58 -6.86
CA GLY A 92 10.80 5.99 -7.22
C GLY A 92 9.97 6.71 -6.13
N GLY A 93 10.47 6.81 -4.91
CA GLY A 93 9.86 7.65 -3.87
C GLY A 93 10.03 9.15 -4.13
N PHE A 94 9.23 9.98 -3.45
CA PHE A 94 9.37 11.43 -3.51
C PHE A 94 10.75 11.88 -2.98
N GLY A 95 11.39 12.85 -3.64
CA GLY A 95 12.67 13.41 -3.21
C GLY A 95 13.90 12.54 -3.53
N VAL A 96 13.74 11.50 -4.35
CA VAL A 96 14.86 10.72 -4.89
C VAL A 96 15.72 11.56 -5.83
N ASP A 97 17.00 11.24 -5.89
CA ASP A 97 17.90 11.74 -6.94
C ASP A 97 17.51 11.09 -8.27
N LEU A 98 17.08 11.91 -9.23
CA LEU A 98 16.58 11.40 -10.51
C LEU A 98 17.70 10.88 -11.42
N SER A 99 18.91 11.40 -11.26
CA SER A 99 20.07 10.93 -12.01
C SER A 99 20.51 9.55 -11.51
N GLU A 100 20.47 9.32 -10.19
CA GLU A 100 20.70 8.00 -9.60
C GLU A 100 19.59 7.01 -10.00
N LEU A 101 18.32 7.44 -9.95
CA LEU A 101 17.19 6.62 -10.36
C LEU A 101 17.28 6.19 -11.83
N ALA A 102 17.48 7.14 -12.75
CA ALA A 102 17.66 6.84 -14.17
C ALA A 102 18.83 5.87 -14.39
N SER A 103 19.95 6.10 -13.71
CA SER A 103 21.13 5.21 -13.78
C SER A 103 20.80 3.81 -13.26
N SER A 104 19.99 3.68 -12.20
CA SER A 104 19.52 2.39 -11.69
C SER A 104 18.62 1.67 -12.69
N ILE A 105 17.68 2.38 -13.30
CA ILE A 105 16.77 1.82 -14.32
C ILE A 105 17.56 1.38 -15.56
N LEU A 106 18.55 2.15 -16.01
CA LEU A 106 19.41 1.79 -17.14
C LEU A 106 20.25 0.53 -16.87
N ARG A 107 20.70 0.33 -15.63
CA ARG A 107 21.50 -0.86 -15.24
C ARG A 107 20.64 -2.10 -15.00
N ASN A 108 19.52 -1.95 -14.32
CA ASN A 108 18.74 -3.07 -13.78
C ASN A 108 17.46 -3.35 -14.56
N GLY A 109 17.07 -2.44 -15.47
CA GLY A 109 15.75 -2.41 -16.08
C GLY A 109 14.64 -2.01 -15.10
N PRO A 110 13.43 -1.69 -15.61
CA PRO A 110 12.23 -1.65 -14.78
C PRO A 110 11.86 -3.05 -14.31
N ARG A 111 11.19 -3.17 -13.16
CA ARG A 111 10.67 -4.46 -12.67
C ARG A 111 9.59 -5.03 -13.57
N LYS A 112 8.65 -4.17 -13.97
CA LYS A 112 7.49 -4.50 -14.80
C LYS A 112 7.08 -3.27 -15.59
N VAL A 113 6.55 -3.49 -16.79
CA VAL A 113 6.01 -2.43 -17.64
C VAL A 113 4.69 -2.92 -18.25
N TYR A 114 3.62 -2.13 -18.10
CA TYR A 114 2.30 -2.44 -18.67
C TYR A 114 1.68 -1.18 -19.27
N PRO A 115 0.93 -1.28 -20.38
CA PRO A 115 0.16 -0.15 -20.88
C PRO A 115 -0.88 0.30 -19.85
N ALA A 116 -0.99 1.60 -19.64
CA ALA A 116 -2.08 2.17 -18.87
C ALA A 116 -3.24 2.47 -19.83
N LEU A 117 -4.34 1.74 -19.67
CA LEU A 117 -5.49 1.77 -20.59
C LEU A 117 -6.38 3.01 -20.40
N ARG A 118 -6.20 3.73 -19.30
CA ARG A 118 -6.99 4.91 -18.93
C ARG A 118 -6.25 6.18 -19.35
N ARG A 119 -7.02 7.22 -19.66
CA ARG A 119 -6.50 8.56 -19.95
C ARG A 119 -5.85 9.12 -18.69
N ILE A 120 -4.64 9.65 -18.80
CA ILE A 120 -3.94 10.32 -17.71
C ILE A 120 -3.72 11.78 -18.08
N ARG A 121 -4.02 12.67 -17.13
CA ARG A 121 -3.77 14.10 -17.27
C ARG A 121 -2.81 14.56 -16.17
N VAL A 122 -1.85 15.39 -16.55
CA VAL A 122 -0.86 15.97 -15.63
C VAL A 122 -0.92 17.48 -15.73
N ILE A 123 -1.10 18.13 -14.58
CA ILE A 123 -1.21 19.58 -14.45
C ILE A 123 0.03 20.10 -13.73
N TYR A 124 0.67 21.11 -14.32
CA TYR A 124 1.79 21.82 -13.73
C TYR A 124 1.69 23.32 -14.01
N ASN A 125 1.88 24.15 -12.99
CA ASN A 125 1.63 25.59 -13.04
C ASN A 125 0.30 25.94 -13.72
N ARG A 126 -0.79 25.28 -13.28
CA ARG A 126 -2.15 25.42 -13.85
C ARG A 126 -2.21 25.20 -15.38
N THR A 127 -1.33 24.36 -15.91
CA THR A 127 -1.26 24.01 -17.33
C THR A 127 -1.35 22.51 -17.47
N THR A 128 -2.27 22.01 -18.29
CA THR A 128 -2.28 20.59 -18.65
C THR A 128 -1.09 20.34 -19.60
N ILE A 129 -0.04 19.72 -19.07
CA ILE A 129 1.19 19.39 -19.80
C ILE A 129 1.14 17.99 -20.41
N VAL A 130 0.25 17.13 -19.90
CA VAL A 130 -0.04 15.82 -20.46
C VAL A 130 -1.55 15.61 -20.44
N ASP A 131 -2.06 15.09 -21.54
CA ASP A 131 -3.44 14.65 -21.69
C ASP A 131 -3.41 13.46 -22.67
N SER A 132 -3.30 12.23 -22.15
CA SER A 132 -2.89 11.09 -22.96
C SER A 132 -3.50 9.77 -22.51
N ALA A 133 -3.95 8.97 -23.48
CA ALA A 133 -4.29 7.55 -23.30
C ALA A 133 -3.11 6.61 -23.67
N LYS A 134 -1.91 7.15 -23.90
CA LYS A 134 -0.71 6.37 -24.25
C LYS A 134 0.29 6.27 -23.10
N SER A 135 -0.21 6.42 -21.88
CA SER A 135 0.63 6.29 -20.69
C SER A 135 0.99 4.82 -20.44
N VAL A 136 2.07 4.62 -19.70
CA VAL A 136 2.60 3.30 -19.37
C VAL A 136 2.87 3.25 -17.87
N TYR A 137 2.43 2.18 -17.21
CA TYR A 137 2.81 1.85 -15.85
C TYR A 137 4.21 1.24 -15.85
N VAL A 138 5.14 1.84 -15.09
CA VAL A 138 6.50 1.35 -14.91
C VAL A 138 6.76 1.12 -13.43
N TRP A 139 7.06 -0.12 -13.04
CA TRP A 139 7.49 -0.43 -11.67
C TRP A 139 8.99 -0.22 -11.55
N GLU A 140 9.38 0.90 -10.94
CA GLU A 140 10.77 1.20 -10.58
C GLU A 140 11.23 0.40 -9.34
N HIS A 141 10.26 -0.13 -8.58
CA HIS A 141 10.38 -1.01 -7.43
C HIS A 141 9.11 -1.88 -7.31
N ASP A 142 9.06 -2.83 -6.37
CA ASP A 142 8.00 -3.86 -6.34
C ASP A 142 6.65 -3.40 -5.76
N SER A 143 6.57 -2.19 -5.21
CA SER A 143 5.42 -1.80 -4.37
C SER A 143 4.30 -1.09 -5.11
N TYR A 144 4.62 -0.25 -6.10
CA TYR A 144 3.64 0.47 -6.93
C TYR A 144 4.29 0.99 -8.23
N PRO A 145 3.49 1.25 -9.28
CA PRO A 145 4.01 1.81 -10.54
C PRO A 145 4.17 3.33 -10.49
N GLN A 146 4.90 3.84 -11.48
CA GLN A 146 4.91 5.24 -11.91
C GLN A 146 4.34 5.37 -13.32
N PHE A 147 3.79 6.53 -13.66
CA PHE A 147 3.38 6.83 -15.03
C PHE A 147 4.56 7.34 -15.85
N TYR A 148 4.72 6.73 -17.01
CA TYR A 148 5.63 7.17 -18.06
C TYR A 148 4.82 7.47 -19.32
N PHE A 149 5.32 8.38 -20.14
CA PHE A 149 4.65 8.83 -21.36
C PHE A 149 5.63 8.85 -22.53
N PRO A 150 5.21 8.64 -23.78
CA PRO A 150 6.02 9.04 -24.92
C PRO A 150 6.34 10.55 -24.83
N MET A 151 7.57 10.96 -25.17
CA MET A 151 7.95 12.38 -25.12
C MET A 151 7.02 13.28 -25.96
N SER A 152 6.45 12.74 -27.03
CA SER A 152 5.49 13.43 -27.91
C SER A 152 4.17 13.79 -27.21
N GLU A 153 3.83 13.17 -26.08
CA GLU A 153 2.62 13.46 -25.30
C GLU A 153 2.81 14.63 -24.32
N ILE A 154 4.05 15.11 -24.13
CA ILE A 154 4.33 16.33 -23.37
C ILE A 154 4.04 17.55 -24.24
N LYS A 155 3.06 18.36 -23.83
CA LYS A 155 2.57 19.55 -24.56
C LYS A 155 2.60 20.79 -23.67
N ASN A 156 2.39 21.95 -24.29
CA ASN A 156 2.20 23.23 -23.60
C ASN A 156 3.36 23.67 -22.68
N CYS A 157 4.56 23.12 -22.91
CA CYS A 157 5.78 23.45 -22.17
C CYS A 157 7.01 23.36 -23.08
N TYR A 158 8.15 23.83 -22.57
CA TYR A 158 9.45 23.70 -23.22
C TYR A 158 10.35 22.82 -22.35
N CYS A 159 11.04 21.89 -22.99
CA CYS A 159 11.95 20.98 -22.31
C CYS A 159 13.38 21.23 -22.78
N ARG A 160 14.33 21.24 -21.84
CA ARG A 160 15.77 21.36 -22.12
C ARG A 160 16.54 20.36 -21.27
N ASP A 161 17.50 19.68 -21.87
CA ASP A 161 18.36 18.76 -21.12
C ASP A 161 19.31 19.54 -20.20
N LEU A 162 19.37 19.10 -18.95
CA LEU A 162 20.29 19.61 -17.93
C LEU A 162 21.53 18.74 -17.81
N GLN A 163 21.33 17.42 -17.80
CA GLN A 163 22.39 16.45 -17.55
C GLN A 163 22.13 15.19 -18.37
N MET A 164 23.10 14.81 -19.21
CA MET A 164 23.08 13.52 -19.91
C MET A 164 23.53 12.41 -18.97
N ILE A 165 22.82 11.28 -19.02
CA ILE A 165 23.05 10.11 -18.19
C ILE A 165 23.46 8.97 -19.11
N LYS A 166 24.66 8.44 -18.85
CA LYS A 166 25.31 7.43 -19.71
C LYS A 166 25.18 6.03 -19.10
N SER A 167 24.98 5.04 -19.96
CA SER A 167 25.21 3.64 -19.66
C SER A 167 26.19 3.10 -20.69
N GLU A 168 27.23 2.40 -20.25
CA GLU A 168 28.26 1.82 -21.14
C GLU A 168 28.91 2.87 -22.07
N GLY A 169 29.12 4.09 -21.56
CA GLY A 169 29.70 5.21 -22.32
C GLY A 169 28.73 5.92 -23.28
N VAL A 170 27.53 5.38 -23.51
CA VAL A 170 26.52 5.95 -24.40
C VAL A 170 25.45 6.71 -23.61
N SER A 171 25.12 7.93 -24.04
CA SER A 171 24.02 8.70 -23.44
C SER A 171 22.68 8.06 -23.76
N ARG A 172 21.97 7.58 -22.73
CA ARG A 172 20.70 6.84 -22.87
C ARG A 172 19.52 7.46 -22.12
N ALA A 173 19.79 8.39 -21.21
CA ALA A 173 18.77 9.20 -20.56
C ALA A 173 19.27 10.63 -20.34
N ALA A 174 18.38 11.53 -19.96
CA ALA A 174 18.74 12.87 -19.51
C ALA A 174 17.81 13.33 -18.38
N LEU A 175 18.38 14.10 -17.45
CA LEU A 175 17.61 14.97 -16.57
C LEU A 175 17.17 16.20 -17.38
N VAL A 176 15.90 16.57 -17.27
CA VAL A 176 15.26 17.58 -18.12
C VAL A 176 14.67 18.70 -17.27
N GLU A 177 14.90 19.95 -17.68
CA GLU A 177 14.18 21.12 -17.18
C GLU A 177 12.93 21.34 -18.03
N LEU A 178 11.76 21.21 -17.41
CA LEU A 178 10.46 21.56 -17.99
C LEU A 178 10.09 22.98 -17.58
N ASN A 179 9.71 23.81 -18.56
CA ASN A 179 9.41 25.23 -18.39
C ASN A 179 8.01 25.57 -18.91
N ILE A 180 7.24 26.30 -18.11
CA ILE A 180 5.95 26.89 -18.47
C ILE A 180 6.13 28.40 -18.64
N ARG A 181 5.74 28.89 -19.82
CA ARG A 181 5.76 30.33 -20.12
C ARG A 181 4.77 31.10 -19.22
N PRO A 182 5.05 32.37 -18.89
CA PRO A 182 4.09 33.20 -18.18
C PRO A 182 2.84 33.43 -19.03
N ARG A 183 1.69 33.55 -18.37
CA ARG A 183 0.37 33.88 -18.95
C ARG A 183 -0.29 34.96 -18.10
N PRO A 184 -1.31 35.69 -18.59
CA PRO A 184 -2.01 36.68 -17.77
C PRO A 184 -2.44 36.11 -16.41
N GLY A 185 -1.95 36.70 -15.32
CA GLY A 185 -2.22 36.25 -13.95
C GLY A 185 -1.45 35.02 -13.45
N ILE A 186 -0.57 34.41 -14.26
CA ILE A 186 0.21 33.23 -13.91
C ILE A 186 1.69 33.46 -14.26
N LYS A 187 2.56 33.48 -13.23
CA LYS A 187 4.01 33.62 -13.40
C LYS A 187 4.60 32.40 -14.12
N ALA A 188 5.74 32.59 -14.77
CA ALA A 188 6.52 31.48 -15.29
C ALA A 188 6.90 30.50 -14.16
N SER A 189 6.99 29.21 -14.48
CA SER A 189 7.40 28.17 -13.53
C SER A 189 8.20 27.10 -14.24
N LYS A 190 9.08 26.43 -13.50
CA LYS A 190 9.96 25.40 -14.02
C LYS A 190 10.27 24.32 -13.00
N THR A 191 10.51 23.10 -13.48
CA THR A 191 10.89 21.94 -12.66
C THR A 191 11.94 21.12 -13.39
N ASP A 192 12.91 20.59 -12.65
CA ASP A 192 13.92 19.65 -13.13
C ASP A 192 13.57 18.19 -12.79
N ARG A 193 12.38 17.96 -12.24
CA ARG A 193 11.93 16.65 -11.75
C ARG A 193 11.42 15.75 -12.90
N VAL A 194 12.17 15.69 -13.99
CA VAL A 194 11.84 15.00 -15.24
C VAL A 194 13.01 14.19 -15.76
N ILE A 195 12.78 12.92 -16.09
CA ILE A 195 13.76 12.05 -16.77
C ILE A 195 13.21 11.75 -18.16
N ARG A 196 14.00 11.93 -19.22
CA ARG A 196 13.69 11.37 -20.54
C ARG A 196 14.67 10.25 -20.89
N PHE A 197 14.18 9.20 -21.52
CA PHE A 197 14.98 8.14 -22.11
C PHE A 197 15.12 8.37 -23.62
N THR A 198 16.24 7.96 -24.22
CA THR A 198 16.44 8.08 -25.67
C THR A 198 15.57 7.08 -26.42
N GLU A 199 15.40 7.27 -27.73
CA GLU A 199 14.67 6.34 -28.60
C GLU A 199 15.47 5.08 -28.97
N ASP A 200 16.57 4.82 -28.27
CA ASP A 200 17.37 3.62 -28.47
C ASP A 200 16.55 2.38 -28.12
N LYS A 201 16.24 1.58 -29.13
CA LYS A 201 15.41 0.37 -29.01
C LYS A 201 15.99 -0.66 -28.04
N SER A 202 17.29 -0.64 -27.78
CA SER A 202 17.89 -1.55 -26.78
C SER A 202 17.47 -1.24 -25.34
N LEU A 203 16.85 -0.08 -25.09
CA LEU A 203 16.17 0.23 -23.83
C LEU A 203 14.83 -0.50 -23.65
N GLY A 204 14.35 -1.21 -24.67
CA GLY A 204 13.10 -1.99 -24.60
C GLY A 204 11.88 -1.12 -24.29
N ALA A 205 11.11 -1.52 -23.28
CA ALA A 205 9.80 -0.92 -22.99
C ALA A 205 9.84 0.53 -22.46
N ILE A 206 11.02 1.06 -22.13
CA ILE A 206 11.21 2.45 -21.68
C ILE A 206 11.81 3.37 -22.75
N ALA A 207 12.14 2.84 -23.93
CA ALA A 207 12.69 3.64 -25.03
C ALA A 207 11.72 4.78 -25.42
N GLY A 208 12.26 6.00 -25.54
CA GLY A 208 11.52 7.21 -25.91
C GLY A 208 10.51 7.70 -24.86
N LEU A 209 10.47 7.09 -23.67
CA LEU A 209 9.57 7.50 -22.61
C LEU A 209 10.15 8.62 -21.75
N VAL A 210 9.25 9.39 -21.13
CA VAL A 210 9.53 10.44 -20.16
C VAL A 210 8.80 10.14 -18.85
N ARG A 211 9.51 10.34 -17.74
CA ARG A 211 9.04 10.19 -16.37
C ARG A 211 8.95 11.56 -15.73
N LEU A 212 7.74 11.93 -15.30
CA LEU A 212 7.50 13.13 -14.49
C LEU A 212 7.42 12.70 -13.02
N GLU A 213 8.12 13.36 -12.11
CA GLU A 213 7.96 13.03 -10.70
C GLU A 213 6.57 13.38 -10.21
N PHE A 214 5.86 12.37 -9.68
CA PHE A 214 4.49 12.51 -9.22
C PHE A 214 4.28 13.71 -8.29
N GLY A 215 5.04 13.78 -7.19
CA GLY A 215 4.90 14.83 -6.17
C GLY A 215 5.43 16.21 -6.58
N SER A 216 6.01 16.36 -7.78
CA SER A 216 6.48 17.66 -8.29
C SER A 216 5.48 18.37 -9.20
N MET A 217 4.36 17.71 -9.53
CA MET A 217 3.29 18.24 -10.35
C MET A 217 2.17 18.79 -9.45
N ASP A 218 1.40 19.76 -9.96
CA ASP A 218 0.29 20.34 -9.20
C ASP A 218 -0.82 19.30 -8.96
N GLN A 219 -1.14 18.50 -9.99
CA GLN A 219 -2.21 17.52 -9.93
C GLN A 219 -2.06 16.44 -11.00
N TRP A 220 -2.46 15.23 -10.63
CA TRP A 220 -2.62 14.09 -11.53
C TRP A 220 -4.09 13.67 -11.55
N LEU A 221 -4.57 13.31 -12.74
CA LEU A 221 -5.91 12.78 -12.94
C LEU A 221 -5.82 11.48 -13.73
N GLU A 222 -6.54 10.46 -13.28
CA GLU A 222 -6.89 9.29 -14.08
C GLU A 222 -8.33 9.46 -14.54
N GLU A 223 -8.53 9.48 -15.86
CA GLU A 223 -9.67 10.13 -16.50
C GLU A 223 -9.81 11.57 -15.97
N ASP A 224 -10.86 11.83 -15.19
CA ASP A 224 -11.09 13.09 -14.49
C ASP A 224 -11.09 12.92 -12.95
N THR A 225 -10.63 11.77 -12.47
CA THR A 225 -10.53 11.47 -11.03
C THR A 225 -9.13 11.81 -10.51
N PRO A 226 -9.00 12.66 -9.48
CA PRO A 226 -7.71 12.96 -8.88
C PRO A 226 -6.99 11.72 -8.36
N ILE A 227 -5.68 11.66 -8.62
CA ILE A 227 -4.77 10.67 -8.06
C ILE A 227 -3.95 11.35 -6.96
N TYR A 228 -3.83 10.70 -5.82
CA TYR A 228 -3.08 11.20 -4.67
C TYR A 228 -1.91 10.27 -4.36
N VAL A 229 -0.86 10.80 -3.74
CA VAL A 229 0.33 10.07 -3.27
C VAL A 229 1.19 9.45 -4.39
N HIS A 230 0.64 8.49 -5.15
CA HIS A 230 1.28 7.82 -6.29
C HIS A 230 0.22 7.11 -7.16
N PRO A 231 0.55 6.69 -8.40
CA PRO A 231 -0.36 5.90 -9.24
C PRO A 231 -0.81 4.61 -8.55
N LYS A 232 -2.10 4.27 -8.70
CA LYS A 232 -2.62 2.98 -8.23
C LYS A 232 -2.08 1.87 -9.13
N ASP A 233 -1.51 0.84 -8.51
CA ASP A 233 -1.28 -0.47 -9.14
C ASP A 233 -2.63 -1.02 -9.67
N PRO A 234 -2.77 -1.26 -10.99
CA PRO A 234 -4.00 -1.74 -11.61
C PRO A 234 -4.38 -3.18 -11.21
N PHE A 235 -3.44 -3.93 -10.62
CA PHE A 235 -3.66 -5.30 -10.14
C PHE A 235 -3.94 -5.36 -8.63
N LYS A 236 -3.83 -4.22 -7.93
CA LYS A 236 -4.19 -4.13 -6.53
C LYS A 236 -5.69 -3.92 -6.38
N ARG A 237 -6.30 -4.81 -5.60
CA ARG A 237 -7.71 -4.80 -5.25
C ARG A 237 -7.87 -4.56 -3.75
N VAL A 238 -8.93 -3.85 -3.39
CA VAL A 238 -9.39 -3.70 -2.00
C VAL A 238 -10.84 -4.16 -1.95
N ASP A 239 -11.13 -5.13 -1.09
CA ASP A 239 -12.48 -5.61 -0.81
C ASP A 239 -12.80 -5.39 0.66
N THR A 240 -13.99 -4.87 0.94
CA THR A 240 -14.51 -4.68 2.30
C THR A 240 -15.74 -5.54 2.50
N LEU A 241 -15.65 -6.56 3.34
CA LEU A 241 -16.70 -7.55 3.56
C LEU A 241 -17.20 -7.48 5.00
N LEU A 242 -18.51 -7.35 5.18
CA LEU A 242 -19.13 -7.52 6.49
C LEU A 242 -19.02 -8.98 6.93
N SER A 243 -18.64 -9.19 8.18
CA SER A 243 -18.56 -10.51 8.79
C SER A 243 -19.22 -10.52 10.16
N SER A 244 -19.88 -11.63 10.50
CA SER A 244 -20.42 -11.93 11.83
C SER A 244 -19.50 -12.83 12.66
N ARG A 245 -18.22 -12.93 12.28
CA ARG A 245 -17.21 -13.65 13.07
C ARG A 245 -16.89 -12.84 14.31
N SER A 246 -16.72 -13.50 15.46
CA SER A 246 -16.37 -12.80 16.68
C SER A 246 -14.92 -12.31 16.62
N PHE A 247 -14.69 -11.08 17.05
CA PHE A 247 -13.42 -10.40 17.04
C PHE A 247 -13.09 -9.94 18.44
N GLU A 248 -11.88 -10.23 18.91
CA GLU A 248 -11.35 -9.70 20.17
C GLU A 248 -9.90 -9.29 19.97
N ILE A 249 -9.53 -8.11 20.45
CA ILE A 249 -8.16 -7.59 20.40
C ILE A 249 -7.72 -7.24 21.82
N LYS A 250 -6.56 -7.78 22.23
CA LYS A 250 -5.97 -7.53 23.54
C LYS A 250 -4.60 -6.86 23.42
N LEU A 251 -4.27 -6.06 24.43
CA LEU A 251 -2.95 -5.47 24.61
C LEU A 251 -2.47 -5.83 26.01
N LEU A 252 -1.31 -6.48 26.11
CA LEU A 252 -0.75 -6.93 27.39
C LEU A 252 -1.76 -7.76 28.20
N GLY A 253 -2.46 -8.68 27.54
CA GLY A 253 -3.50 -9.52 28.15
C GLY A 253 -4.83 -8.84 28.47
N LYS A 254 -4.96 -7.50 28.32
CA LYS A 254 -6.19 -6.75 28.59
C LYS A 254 -7.01 -6.54 27.31
N THR A 255 -8.30 -6.86 27.36
CA THR A 255 -9.22 -6.65 26.22
C THR A 255 -9.41 -5.17 25.95
N ILE A 256 -9.06 -4.76 24.74
CA ILE A 256 -9.24 -3.38 24.25
C ILE A 256 -10.57 -3.25 23.51
N ALA A 257 -10.95 -4.27 22.74
CA ALA A 257 -12.24 -4.34 22.06
C ALA A 257 -12.69 -5.79 21.87
N LYS A 258 -14.00 -6.02 21.93
CA LYS A 258 -14.64 -7.30 21.61
C LYS A 258 -15.99 -7.06 20.94
N VAL A 259 -16.22 -7.70 19.80
CA VAL A 259 -17.45 -7.55 19.00
C VAL A 259 -17.83 -8.86 18.30
N ASP A 260 -19.11 -8.99 17.95
CA ASP A 260 -19.63 -10.13 17.18
C ASP A 260 -19.80 -9.83 15.68
N SER A 261 -19.37 -8.65 15.23
CA SER A 261 -19.30 -8.31 13.81
C SER A 261 -18.23 -7.27 13.52
N SER A 262 -17.63 -7.36 12.34
CA SER A 262 -16.62 -6.41 11.86
C SER A 262 -16.59 -6.35 10.33
N ILE A 263 -16.00 -5.29 9.78
CA ILE A 263 -15.68 -5.21 8.35
C ILE A 263 -14.27 -5.74 8.12
N HIS A 264 -14.15 -6.80 7.32
CA HIS A 264 -12.89 -7.39 6.91
C HIS A 264 -12.42 -6.72 5.62
N LEU A 265 -11.29 -6.02 5.68
CA LEU A 265 -10.64 -5.44 4.53
C LEU A 265 -9.55 -6.39 4.03
N HIS A 266 -9.72 -6.83 2.78
CA HIS A 266 -8.74 -7.60 2.04
C HIS A 266 -8.04 -6.67 1.04
N GLU A 267 -6.71 -6.63 1.07
CA GLU A 267 -5.91 -5.91 0.08
C GLU A 267 -4.89 -6.85 -0.55
N THR A 268 -4.72 -6.80 -1.87
CA THR A 268 -3.77 -7.66 -2.59
C THR A 268 -2.39 -7.65 -1.94
N GLY A 269 -1.94 -8.84 -1.51
CA GLY A 269 -0.64 -9.08 -0.89
C GLY A 269 -0.44 -8.47 0.50
N ARG A 270 -1.52 -8.07 1.18
CA ARG A 270 -1.48 -7.60 2.58
C ARG A 270 -2.28 -8.52 3.51
N PRO A 271 -1.92 -8.53 4.80
CA PRO A 271 -2.75 -9.15 5.83
C PRO A 271 -4.14 -8.52 5.87
N VAL A 272 -5.14 -9.32 6.25
CA VAL A 272 -6.52 -8.84 6.42
C VAL A 272 -6.54 -7.80 7.54
N ARG A 273 -7.27 -6.70 7.34
CA ARG A 273 -7.48 -5.68 8.36
C ARG A 273 -8.92 -5.68 8.82
N TYR A 274 -9.14 -5.68 10.13
CA TYR A 274 -10.46 -5.78 10.75
C TYR A 274 -10.87 -4.41 11.26
N TYR A 275 -12.01 -3.93 10.81
CA TYR A 275 -12.54 -2.62 11.14
C TYR A 275 -13.81 -2.77 11.99
N ILE A 276 -13.81 -2.16 13.17
CA ILE A 276 -14.91 -2.25 14.13
C ILE A 276 -15.47 -0.87 14.47
N SER A 277 -16.68 -0.84 15.00
CA SER A 277 -17.29 0.41 15.49
C SER A 277 -16.46 1.01 16.63
N PRO A 278 -16.24 2.34 16.65
CA PRO A 278 -15.61 3.02 17.79
C PRO A 278 -16.31 2.77 19.13
N ALA A 279 -17.61 2.48 19.11
CA ALA A 279 -18.40 2.17 20.31
C ALA A 279 -17.95 0.87 21.02
N ALA A 280 -17.15 0.03 20.36
CA ALA A 280 -16.59 -1.19 20.94
C ALA A 280 -15.33 -0.96 21.77
N VAL A 281 -14.84 0.28 21.86
CA VAL A 281 -13.64 0.65 22.61
C VAL A 281 -14.03 1.66 23.70
N ASP A 282 -13.54 1.49 24.92
CA ASP A 282 -13.68 2.52 25.96
C ASP A 282 -12.93 3.79 25.51
N PRO A 283 -13.61 4.94 25.33
CA PRO A 283 -12.98 6.18 24.91
C PRO A 283 -11.84 6.64 25.82
N LYS A 284 -11.83 6.24 27.10
CA LYS A 284 -10.76 6.56 28.06
C LYS A 284 -9.43 5.90 27.69
N LEU A 285 -9.46 4.83 26.90
CA LEU A 285 -8.27 4.15 26.40
C LEU A 285 -7.68 4.83 25.16
N LEU A 286 -8.38 5.76 24.51
CA LEU A 286 -7.94 6.35 23.25
C LEU A 286 -7.48 7.79 23.44
N ARG A 287 -6.26 8.10 22.98
CA ARG A 287 -5.75 9.47 22.86
C ARG A 287 -5.43 9.79 21.42
N LYS A 288 -5.91 10.93 20.92
CA LYS A 288 -5.71 11.33 19.54
C LYS A 288 -4.22 11.56 19.26
N SER A 289 -3.69 10.91 18.22
CA SER A 289 -2.33 11.14 17.73
C SER A 289 -2.31 12.22 16.66
N ALA A 290 -1.17 12.91 16.55
CA ALA A 290 -0.89 13.86 15.47
C ALA A 290 -0.47 13.17 14.15
N LEU A 291 -0.24 11.85 14.17
CA LEU A 291 0.15 11.11 12.97
C LEU A 291 -1.02 11.02 11.99
N VAL A 292 -0.72 11.35 10.74
CA VAL A 292 -1.57 11.10 9.57
C VAL A 292 -0.72 10.40 8.52
N THR A 293 -1.25 9.35 7.90
CA THR A 293 -0.61 8.68 6.77
C THR A 293 -1.56 8.64 5.57
N SER A 294 -1.03 8.84 4.38
CA SER A 294 -1.84 8.91 3.16
C SER A 294 -1.68 7.64 2.31
N CYS A 295 -2.79 7.10 1.83
CA CYS A 295 -2.83 5.93 0.97
C CYS A 295 -3.73 6.18 -0.25
N PRO A 296 -3.27 5.92 -1.49
CA PRO A 296 -4.11 6.15 -2.67
C PRO A 296 -5.36 5.27 -2.71
N TYR A 297 -5.37 4.15 -1.99
CA TYR A 297 -6.46 3.17 -1.98
C TYR A 297 -7.47 3.35 -0.85
N LYS A 298 -7.12 4.12 0.19
CA LYS A 298 -7.93 4.22 1.41
C LYS A 298 -8.15 5.66 1.86
N GLY A 299 -7.37 6.62 1.38
CA GLY A 299 -7.39 8.01 1.83
C GLY A 299 -6.40 8.26 2.95
N ASP A 300 -6.68 9.28 3.77
CA ASP A 300 -5.85 9.64 4.91
C ASP A 300 -6.27 8.87 6.15
N ALA A 301 -5.34 8.08 6.70
CA ALA A 301 -5.48 7.41 7.97
C ALA A 301 -5.07 8.35 9.09
N GLU A 302 -5.95 8.53 10.05
CA GLU A 302 -5.65 9.22 11.29
C GLU A 302 -5.51 8.22 12.43
N TYR A 303 -4.71 8.53 13.45
CA TYR A 303 -4.31 7.56 14.47
C TYR A 303 -4.81 7.94 15.87
N TYR A 304 -4.98 6.91 16.71
CA TYR A 304 -5.06 7.01 18.16
C TYR A 304 -3.93 6.20 18.81
N ASP A 305 -3.44 6.71 19.93
CA ASP A 305 -2.63 5.99 20.90
C ASP A 305 -3.54 5.24 21.88
N ILE A 306 -3.10 4.09 22.38
CA ILE A 306 -3.80 3.35 23.45
C ILE A 306 -3.17 3.69 24.80
N ILE A 307 -3.99 4.14 25.74
CA ILE A 307 -3.58 4.47 27.10
C ILE A 307 -4.02 3.34 28.02
N LEU A 308 -3.05 2.57 28.50
CA LEU A 308 -3.29 1.38 29.33
C LEU A 308 -2.41 1.44 30.57
N ASP A 309 -3.01 1.39 31.75
CA ASP A 309 -2.30 1.44 33.04
C ASP A 309 -1.34 2.65 33.19
N GLY A 310 -1.74 3.80 32.62
CA GLY A 310 -0.94 5.02 32.63
C GLY A 310 0.18 5.05 31.59
N LEU A 311 0.39 3.98 30.82
CA LEU A 311 1.36 3.91 29.73
C LEU A 311 0.71 4.24 28.39
N GLU A 312 1.45 4.95 27.54
CA GLU A 312 1.02 5.34 26.20
C GLU A 312 1.65 4.42 25.15
N HIS A 313 0.79 3.76 24.37
CA HIS A 313 1.18 2.92 23.26
C HIS A 313 0.82 3.59 21.94
N LYS A 314 1.85 4.13 21.28
CA LYS A 314 1.67 5.08 20.18
C LYS A 314 1.15 4.44 18.90
N ASN A 315 0.22 5.13 18.24
CA ASN A 315 -0.28 4.86 16.89
C ASN A 315 -0.78 3.42 16.66
N LEU A 316 -1.29 2.75 17.70
CA LEU A 316 -1.75 1.36 17.60
C LEU A 316 -3.13 1.24 16.96
N VAL A 317 -3.89 2.33 16.87
CA VAL A 317 -5.21 2.36 16.25
C VAL A 317 -5.20 3.38 15.13
N TRP A 318 -5.78 3.04 13.98
CA TRP A 318 -6.04 4.00 12.92
C TRP A 318 -7.48 3.90 12.43
N TYR A 319 -7.93 4.97 11.79
CA TYR A 319 -9.22 5.04 11.13
C TYR A 319 -9.16 5.97 9.94
N TYR A 320 -10.12 5.84 9.03
CA TYR A 320 -10.25 6.71 7.87
C TYR A 320 -11.53 7.53 8.04
N ARG A 321 -11.38 8.85 8.25
CA ARG A 321 -12.55 9.73 8.39
C ARG A 321 -13.30 9.89 7.08
N HIS A 322 -12.56 10.06 5.99
CA HIS A 322 -13.07 10.29 4.65
C HIS A 322 -12.34 9.37 3.66
N PRO A 323 -12.59 8.04 3.70
CA PRO A 323 -11.92 7.14 2.78
C PRO A 323 -12.33 7.40 1.33
N VAL A 324 -11.48 6.97 0.40
CA VAL A 324 -11.85 6.95 -1.03
C VAL A 324 -13.03 6.00 -1.27
N ARG A 325 -13.74 6.20 -2.37
CA ARG A 325 -15.00 5.48 -2.68
C ARG A 325 -14.86 3.96 -2.58
N GLU A 326 -13.75 3.42 -3.05
CA GLU A 326 -13.47 1.97 -3.05
C GLU A 326 -13.33 1.38 -1.63
N SER A 327 -13.07 2.23 -0.63
CA SER A 327 -12.96 1.87 0.78
C SER A 327 -14.06 2.53 1.64
N ALA A 328 -15.18 2.95 1.06
CA ALA A 328 -16.22 3.70 1.78
C ALA A 328 -16.80 2.95 3.00
N ALA A 329 -16.84 1.60 2.95
CA ALA A 329 -17.41 0.77 4.01
C ALA A 329 -16.62 0.82 5.35
N ILE A 330 -15.39 1.33 5.35
CA ILE A 330 -14.57 1.47 6.57
C ILE A 330 -14.55 2.90 7.13
N ALA A 331 -15.40 3.79 6.61
CA ALA A 331 -15.47 5.18 7.07
C ALA A 331 -15.76 5.25 8.58
N GLY A 332 -14.88 5.93 9.32
CA GLY A 332 -14.99 6.12 10.77
C GLY A 332 -14.77 4.87 11.63
N LEU A 333 -14.53 3.69 11.03
CA LEU A 333 -14.27 2.47 11.78
C LEU A 333 -12.81 2.39 12.24
N LEU A 334 -12.59 1.76 13.40
CA LEU A 334 -11.26 1.59 14.00
C LEU A 334 -10.62 0.29 13.54
N CYS A 335 -9.33 0.33 13.21
CA CYS A 335 -8.49 -0.83 12.99
C CYS A 335 -7.23 -0.76 13.86
N PHE A 336 -6.68 -1.93 14.20
CA PHE A 336 -5.59 -2.08 15.15
C PHE A 336 -4.35 -2.66 14.46
N GLU A 337 -3.17 -2.23 14.93
CA GLU A 337 -1.88 -2.77 14.54
C GLU A 337 -1.67 -4.14 15.22
N HIS A 338 -2.47 -5.12 14.81
CA HIS A 338 -2.57 -6.42 15.47
C HIS A 338 -1.28 -7.24 15.39
N GLU A 339 -0.29 -6.85 14.58
CA GLU A 339 1.05 -7.43 14.64
C GLU A 339 1.81 -7.07 15.94
N LYS A 340 1.34 -6.07 16.68
CA LYS A 340 1.87 -5.65 18.00
C LYS A 340 0.87 -5.93 19.13
N MET A 341 -0.20 -6.66 18.86
CA MET A 341 -1.29 -6.95 19.80
C MET A 341 -1.71 -8.43 19.68
N GLU A 342 -2.65 -8.86 20.51
CA GLU A 342 -3.16 -10.24 20.51
C GLU A 342 -4.57 -10.24 19.89
N LEU A 343 -4.67 -10.70 18.64
CA LEU A 343 -5.93 -10.80 17.91
C LEU A 343 -6.52 -12.20 18.05
N PHE A 344 -7.83 -12.27 18.31
CA PHE A 344 -8.61 -13.48 18.30
C PHE A 344 -9.78 -13.35 17.33
N LEU A 345 -9.97 -14.34 16.47
CA LEU A 345 -11.16 -14.52 15.64
C LEU A 345 -11.85 -15.83 15.97
N ASP A 346 -13.16 -15.79 16.21
CA ASP A 346 -13.93 -16.96 16.67
C ASP A 346 -13.30 -17.63 17.91
N GLY A 347 -12.73 -16.81 18.80
CA GLY A 347 -12.00 -17.25 19.99
C GLY A 347 -10.63 -17.91 19.73
N LYS A 348 -10.18 -17.99 18.46
CA LYS A 348 -8.88 -18.56 18.10
C LYS A 348 -7.86 -17.45 17.86
N PRO A 349 -6.63 -17.57 18.39
CA PRO A 349 -5.59 -16.59 18.13
C PRO A 349 -5.26 -16.55 16.63
N GLU A 350 -5.16 -15.35 16.08
CA GLU A 350 -4.64 -15.12 14.73
C GLU A 350 -3.19 -14.66 14.85
N GLU A 351 -2.27 -15.44 14.28
CA GLU A 351 -0.88 -15.00 14.16
C GLU A 351 -0.78 -13.85 13.16
N GLY A 352 -0.06 -12.79 13.54
CA GLY A 352 0.20 -11.63 12.67
C GLY A 352 0.95 -12.06 11.41
N LYS A 353 0.22 -12.38 10.33
CA LYS A 353 0.80 -12.68 9.03
C LYS A 353 1.51 -11.41 8.54
N ARG A 354 2.75 -11.52 8.07
CA ARG A 354 3.47 -10.40 7.44
C ARG A 354 3.03 -10.21 5.99
N SER A 355 3.19 -8.99 5.46
CA SER A 355 2.96 -8.74 4.02
C SER A 355 3.94 -9.55 3.17
N ILE A 356 3.48 -10.03 2.01
CA ILE A 356 4.36 -10.72 1.04
C ILE A 356 5.33 -9.76 0.33
N TYR A 357 5.18 -8.45 0.53
CA TYR A 357 6.03 -7.42 -0.07
C TYR A 357 7.20 -6.96 0.82
N GLY A 358 7.50 -7.69 1.90
CA GLY A 358 8.60 -7.39 2.82
C GLY A 358 8.17 -6.56 4.04
#